data_AF-A0A2H0SHB3-F1
#
_entry.id   AF-A0A2H0SHB3-F1
#
_cell.length_a   1.000
_cell.length_b   1.000
_cell.length_c   1.000
_cell.angle_alpha   90.00
_cell.angle_beta   90.00
_cell.angle_gamma   90.00
#
_symmetry.space_group_name_H-M   'P 1'
#
loop_
_entity.id
_entity.type
_entity.pdbx_description
1 polymer ?
#
loop_
_entity_poly.entity_id
_entity_poly.type
_entity_poly.pdbx_seq_one_letter_code
_entity_poly.pdbx_strand_id
1 'polypeptide(L)'
;MRKYKLNNYGFGLVEIVVAVSIISFSIFSLFFIFELSLRAERRTTNNIKASFLLEEGVEVVKIMRDSGWTVSLGSLSSGIDYYLVFDGVSWQVSLIPSLVDNFFERKLIIDDVLRDANDDISDSGVVDSDTKEVTLYVSWQEAGVTTTRSISSYVTNIFNN
;
A
#
# COMPACT_ATOMS: atom_id res chain seq x y z
N MET A 1 85.58 -1.00 0.70
CA MET A 1 84.34 -0.28 1.04
C MET A 1 83.23 -1.32 1.24
N ARG A 2 82.80 -1.58 2.49
CA ARG A 2 81.86 -2.67 2.82
C ARG A 2 80.43 -2.13 2.68
N LYS A 3 79.67 -2.60 1.68
CA LYS A 3 78.26 -2.23 1.49
C LYS A 3 77.38 -3.05 2.44
N TYR A 4 76.66 -2.40 3.33
CA TYR A 4 75.68 -3.03 4.19
C TYR A 4 74.38 -3.26 3.40
N LYS A 5 73.88 -4.49 3.37
CA LYS A 5 72.54 -4.83 2.87
C LYS A 5 71.55 -4.45 3.97
N LEU A 6 70.72 -3.44 3.73
CA LEU A 6 69.58 -3.13 4.60
C LEU A 6 68.54 -4.25 4.44
N ASN A 7 68.16 -4.89 5.53
CA ASN A 7 67.18 -5.97 5.55
C ASN A 7 65.77 -5.38 5.73
N ASN A 8 64.88 -5.61 4.76
CA ASN A 8 63.51 -5.06 4.67
C ASN A 8 62.47 -5.75 5.59
N TYR A 9 62.81 -6.08 6.84
CA TYR A 9 61.92 -6.85 7.72
C TYR A 9 60.76 -6.07 8.37
N GLY A 10 60.41 -4.88 7.85
CA GLY A 10 59.29 -4.06 8.35
C GLY A 10 58.17 -3.78 7.35
N PHE A 11 58.36 -4.06 6.06
CA PHE A 11 57.41 -3.64 5.02
C PHE A 11 56.18 -4.56 4.89
N GLY A 12 56.33 -5.86 5.20
CA GLY A 12 55.25 -6.84 5.07
C GLY A 12 54.07 -6.63 6.04
N LEU A 13 54.34 -6.09 7.24
CA LEU A 13 53.27 -5.75 8.20
C LEU A 13 52.37 -4.63 7.67
N VAL A 14 52.97 -3.61 7.03
CA VAL A 14 52.21 -2.50 6.41
C VAL A 14 51.37 -3.02 5.25
N GLU A 15 51.92 -3.90 4.42
CA GLU A 15 51.20 -4.50 3.29
C GLU A 15 50.01 -5.34 3.74
N ILE A 16 50.16 -6.14 4.80
CA ILE A 16 49.04 -6.89 5.41
C ILE A 16 47.96 -5.95 5.93
N VAL A 17 48.34 -4.87 6.61
CA VAL A 17 47.37 -3.88 7.13
C VAL A 17 46.61 -3.22 5.98
N VAL A 18 47.29 -2.86 4.89
CA VAL A 18 46.65 -2.28 3.70
C VAL A 18 45.71 -3.30 3.05
N ALA A 19 46.15 -4.55 2.88
CA ALA A 19 45.33 -5.60 2.29
C ALA A 19 44.07 -5.87 3.12
N VAL A 20 44.21 -6.01 4.44
CA VAL A 20 43.08 -6.17 5.37
C VAL A 20 42.15 -4.98 5.29
N SER A 21 42.67 -3.75 5.23
CA SER A 21 41.85 -2.54 5.11
C SER A 21 40.99 -2.57 3.85
N ILE A 22 41.58 -2.90 2.69
CA ILE A 22 40.86 -2.98 1.42
C ILE A 22 39.75 -4.05 1.47
N ILE A 23 40.07 -5.22 2.03
CA ILE A 23 39.10 -6.31 2.19
C ILE A 23 37.96 -5.89 3.12
N SER A 24 38.27 -5.28 4.26
CA SER A 24 37.27 -4.78 5.22
C SER A 24 36.35 -3.74 4.59
N PHE A 25 36.89 -2.75 3.88
CA PHE A 25 36.08 -1.76 3.17
C PHE A 25 35.14 -2.39 2.14
N SER A 26 35.62 -3.40 1.41
CA SER A 26 34.82 -4.14 0.44
C SER A 26 33.68 -4.93 1.11
N ILE A 27 33.93 -5.51 2.28
CA ILE A 27 32.90 -6.22 3.04
C ILE A 27 31.85 -5.25 3.56
N PHE A 28 32.25 -4.09 4.11
CA PHE A 28 31.31 -3.07 4.59
C PHE A 28 30.42 -2.51 3.47
N SER A 29 30.97 -2.29 2.27
CA SER A 29 30.16 -1.81 1.15
C SER A 29 29.11 -2.83 0.71
N LEU A 30 29.45 -4.12 0.71
CA LEU A 30 28.51 -5.20 0.43
C LEU A 30 27.39 -5.29 1.48
N PHE A 31 27.73 -5.15 2.77
CA PHE A 31 26.72 -5.11 3.83
C PHE A 31 25.74 -3.95 3.66
N PHE A 32 26.24 -2.77 3.30
CA PHE A 32 25.40 -1.61 3.04
C PHE A 32 24.45 -1.83 1.86
N ILE A 33 24.94 -2.39 0.75
CA ILE A 33 24.11 -2.72 -0.42
C ILE A 33 23.06 -3.76 -0.06
N PHE A 34 23.43 -4.78 0.71
CA PHE A 34 22.51 -5.82 1.14
C PHE A 34 21.36 -5.23 1.99
N GLU A 35 21.66 -4.35 2.93
CA GLU A 35 20.63 -3.67 3.71
C GLU A 35 19.71 -2.81 2.85
N LEU A 36 20.27 -2.07 1.88
CA LEU A 36 19.49 -1.27 0.93
C LEU A 36 18.54 -2.15 0.12
N SER A 37 19.01 -3.31 -0.36
CA SER A 37 18.20 -4.27 -1.11
C SER A 37 17.04 -4.83 -0.27
N LEU A 38 17.30 -5.22 0.99
CA LEU A 38 16.24 -5.70 1.89
C LEU A 38 15.17 -4.62 2.16
N ARG A 39 15.58 -3.36 2.31
CA ARG A 39 14.64 -2.25 2.47
C ARG A 39 13.79 -2.04 1.21
N ALA A 40 14.41 -2.11 0.03
CA ALA A 40 13.71 -2.00 -1.25
C ALA A 40 12.73 -3.15 -1.49
N GLU A 41 13.11 -4.38 -1.11
CA GLU A 41 12.26 -5.57 -1.20
C GLU A 41 11.03 -5.47 -0.28
N ARG A 42 11.22 -5.05 0.98
CA ARG A 42 10.10 -4.83 1.92
C ARG A 42 9.12 -3.77 1.41
N ARG A 43 9.65 -2.66 0.89
CA ARG A 43 8.85 -1.60 0.27
C ARG A 43 8.04 -2.13 -0.91
N THR A 44 8.68 -2.90 -1.79
CA THR A 44 8.01 -3.49 -2.96
C THR A 44 6.91 -4.45 -2.52
N THR A 45 7.20 -5.33 -1.56
CA THR A 45 6.22 -6.25 -0.97
C THR A 45 5.03 -5.51 -0.38
N ASN A 46 5.25 -4.43 0.37
CA ASN A 46 4.17 -3.63 0.95
C ASN A 46 3.30 -2.96 -0.10
N ASN A 47 3.90 -2.43 -1.19
CA ASN A 47 3.14 -1.87 -2.30
C ASN A 47 2.29 -2.92 -3.03
N ILE A 48 2.83 -4.13 -3.23
CA ILE A 48 2.08 -5.25 -3.83
C ILE A 48 0.90 -5.64 -2.93
N LYS A 49 1.13 -5.83 -1.63
CA LYS A 49 0.07 -6.14 -0.66
C LYS A 49 -1.01 -5.05 -0.63
N ALA A 50 -0.62 -3.79 -0.60
CA ALA A 50 -1.58 -2.68 -0.63
C ALA A 50 -2.42 -2.69 -1.91
N SER A 51 -1.82 -3.02 -3.06
CA SER A 51 -2.56 -3.14 -4.33
C SER A 51 -3.58 -4.29 -4.30
N PHE A 52 -3.19 -5.46 -3.79
CA PHE A 52 -4.13 -6.57 -3.59
C PHE A 52 -5.25 -6.23 -2.61
N LEU A 53 -4.96 -5.50 -1.53
CA LEU A 53 -5.99 -5.07 -0.57
C LEU A 53 -6.98 -4.06 -1.17
N LEU A 54 -6.53 -3.22 -2.11
CA LEU A 54 -7.38 -2.32 -2.87
C LEU A 54 -8.29 -3.10 -3.83
N GLU A 55 -7.73 -4.04 -4.59
CA GLU A 55 -8.48 -4.92 -5.49
C GLU A 55 -9.52 -5.75 -4.73
N GLU A 56 -9.11 -6.38 -3.61
CA GLU A 56 -10.03 -7.10 -2.71
C GLU A 56 -11.14 -6.18 -2.21
N GLY A 57 -10.82 -4.94 -1.82
CA GLY A 57 -11.82 -3.97 -1.38
C GLY A 57 -12.88 -3.68 -2.44
N VAL A 58 -12.48 -3.55 -3.72
CA VAL A 58 -13.43 -3.33 -4.83
C VAL A 58 -14.33 -4.56 -5.01
N GLU A 59 -13.77 -5.76 -4.92
CA GLU A 59 -14.56 -7.00 -5.00
C GLU A 59 -15.50 -7.16 -3.81
N VAL A 60 -15.09 -6.78 -2.60
CA VAL A 60 -15.96 -6.76 -1.42
C VAL A 60 -17.15 -5.83 -1.64
N VAL A 61 -16.92 -4.63 -2.18
CA VAL A 61 -18.00 -3.68 -2.50
C VAL A 61 -18.97 -4.29 -3.53
N LYS A 62 -18.47 -5.00 -4.54
CA LYS A 62 -19.33 -5.73 -5.50
C LYS A 62 -20.10 -6.86 -4.84
N ILE A 63 -19.49 -7.63 -3.95
CA ILE A 63 -20.19 -8.67 -3.17
C ILE A 63 -21.32 -8.05 -2.33
N MET A 64 -21.07 -6.89 -1.72
CA MET A 64 -22.09 -6.17 -0.95
C MET A 64 -23.25 -5.71 -1.84
N ARG A 65 -22.95 -5.12 -3.02
CA ARG A 65 -23.96 -4.82 -4.06
C ARG A 65 -24.81 -6.05 -4.37
N ASP A 66 -24.15 -7.16 -4.68
CA ASP A 66 -24.81 -8.40 -5.12
C ASP A 66 -25.70 -8.99 -4.02
N SER A 67 -25.32 -8.78 -2.76
CA SER A 67 -26.06 -9.27 -1.58
C SER A 67 -27.31 -8.43 -1.26
N GLY A 68 -27.43 -7.21 -1.82
CA GLY A 68 -28.59 -6.34 -1.64
C GLY A 68 -28.19 -4.86 -1.66
N TRP A 69 -28.46 -4.15 -2.76
CA TRP A 69 -28.09 -2.74 -2.92
C TRP A 69 -28.71 -1.84 -1.86
N THR A 70 -30.02 -1.93 -1.69
CA THR A 70 -30.81 -1.02 -0.85
C THR A 70 -30.38 -1.06 0.62
N VAL A 71 -29.99 -2.23 1.12
CA VAL A 71 -29.59 -2.45 2.52
C VAL A 71 -28.09 -2.29 2.75
N SER A 72 -27.28 -2.25 1.68
CA SER A 72 -25.83 -2.07 1.74
C SER A 72 -25.46 -0.69 1.20
N LEU A 73 -24.86 -0.62 0.01
CA LEU A 73 -24.30 0.59 -0.60
C LEU A 73 -25.32 1.71 -0.75
N GLY A 74 -26.57 1.40 -1.09
CA GLY A 74 -27.64 2.39 -1.28
C GLY A 74 -28.08 3.09 0.01
N SER A 75 -27.81 2.51 1.18
CA SER A 75 -28.16 3.08 2.49
C SER A 75 -27.04 3.90 3.13
N LEU A 76 -25.83 3.85 2.58
CA LEU A 76 -24.66 4.51 3.14
C LEU A 76 -24.64 5.99 2.73
N SER A 77 -24.18 6.84 3.65
CA SER A 77 -24.11 8.28 3.43
C SER A 77 -22.89 8.65 2.59
N SER A 78 -23.08 9.55 1.63
CA SER A 78 -21.99 10.09 0.81
C SER A 78 -20.89 10.76 1.65
N GLY A 79 -19.63 10.58 1.25
CA GLY A 79 -18.47 11.29 1.80
C GLY A 79 -18.06 10.86 3.20
N ILE A 80 -18.59 9.76 3.73
CA ILE A 80 -18.25 9.24 5.05
C ILE A 80 -17.13 8.20 4.96
N ASP A 81 -16.22 8.25 5.93
CA ASP A 81 -15.17 7.26 6.13
C ASP A 81 -15.74 5.97 6.72
N TYR A 82 -15.69 4.91 5.93
CA TYR A 82 -16.14 3.57 6.26
C TYR A 82 -14.98 2.56 6.28
N TYR A 83 -15.17 1.45 6.98
CA TYR A 83 -14.19 0.37 7.13
C TYR A 83 -14.83 -0.99 6.83
N LEU A 84 -14.13 -1.81 6.04
CA LEU A 84 -14.61 -3.13 5.65
C LEU A 84 -14.29 -4.17 6.74
N VAL A 85 -15.29 -4.88 7.21
CA VAL A 85 -15.17 -5.91 8.25
C VAL A 85 -15.85 -7.19 7.77
N PHE A 86 -15.17 -8.33 7.94
CA PHE A 86 -15.75 -9.65 7.70
C PHE A 86 -16.13 -10.29 9.04
N ASP A 87 -17.40 -10.65 9.20
CA ASP A 87 -17.93 -11.23 10.45
C ASP A 87 -17.83 -12.77 10.50
N GLY A 88 -17.26 -13.39 9.46
CA GLY A 88 -17.19 -14.85 9.31
C GLY A 88 -18.23 -15.41 8.33
N VAL A 89 -19.25 -14.63 7.99
CA VAL A 89 -20.34 -15.02 7.08
C VAL A 89 -20.47 -14.02 5.93
N SER A 90 -20.42 -12.73 6.22
CA SER A 90 -20.68 -11.65 5.29
C SER A 90 -19.72 -10.47 5.48
N TRP A 91 -19.59 -9.67 4.44
CA TRP A 91 -18.90 -8.40 4.50
C TRP A 91 -19.84 -7.31 4.97
N GLN A 92 -19.36 -6.50 5.91
CA GLN A 92 -20.07 -5.39 6.50
C GLN A 92 -19.21 -4.13 6.49
N VAL A 93 -19.89 -3.00 6.62
CA VAL A 93 -19.26 -1.69 6.78
C VAL A 93 -19.35 -1.27 8.25
N SER A 94 -18.25 -0.74 8.75
CA SER A 94 -18.09 -0.20 10.10
C SER A 94 -17.66 1.26 10.04
N LEU A 95 -18.01 2.04 11.05
CA LEU A 95 -17.46 3.40 11.28
C LEU A 95 -16.22 3.37 12.19
N ILE A 96 -15.88 2.21 12.73
CA ILE A 96 -14.74 2.02 13.62
C ILE A 96 -13.54 1.58 12.78
N PRO A 97 -12.42 2.31 12.84
CA PRO A 97 -11.20 1.94 12.14
C PRO A 97 -10.71 0.55 12.52
N SER A 98 -10.27 -0.22 11.53
CA SER A 98 -9.65 -1.52 11.71
C SER A 98 -8.40 -1.66 10.86
N LEU A 99 -7.45 -2.45 11.36
CA LEU A 99 -6.22 -2.77 10.64
C LEU A 99 -6.32 -4.17 10.03
N VAL A 100 -6.00 -4.28 8.74
CA VAL A 100 -5.73 -5.54 8.08
C VAL A 100 -4.31 -5.98 8.42
N ASP A 101 -4.17 -7.23 8.85
CA ASP A 101 -2.91 -7.83 9.34
C ASP A 101 -2.20 -7.01 10.43
N ASN A 102 -2.95 -6.21 11.20
CA ASN A 102 -2.41 -5.30 12.20
C ASN A 102 -1.34 -4.32 11.65
N PHE A 103 -1.41 -4.01 10.35
CA PHE A 103 -0.41 -3.21 9.65
C PHE A 103 -1.00 -2.20 8.67
N PHE A 104 -1.96 -2.61 7.85
CA PHE A 104 -2.61 -1.75 6.86
C PHE A 104 -3.94 -1.22 7.39
N GLU A 105 -4.18 0.07 7.30
CA GLU A 105 -5.52 0.62 7.43
C GLU A 105 -6.19 0.59 6.06
N ARG A 106 -7.40 0.03 5.98
CA ARG A 106 -8.20 0.00 4.76
C ARG A 106 -9.48 0.79 4.97
N LYS A 107 -9.63 1.86 4.20
CA LYS A 107 -10.74 2.80 4.29
C LYS A 107 -11.52 2.85 2.99
N LEU A 108 -12.83 2.96 3.10
CA LEU A 108 -13.80 3.03 2.03
C LEU A 108 -14.52 4.38 2.14
N ILE A 109 -14.58 5.12 1.04
CA ILE A 109 -15.46 6.28 0.90
C ILE A 109 -16.41 5.97 -0.24
N ILE A 110 -17.69 6.27 -0.04
CA ILE A 110 -18.73 6.13 -1.04
C ILE A 110 -19.29 7.52 -1.27
N ASP A 111 -19.38 7.92 -2.53
CA ASP A 111 -19.91 9.21 -2.93
C ASP A 111 -21.10 9.05 -3.87
N ASP A 112 -22.07 9.96 -3.72
CA ASP A 112 -23.20 10.07 -4.61
C ASP A 112 -22.75 10.51 -6.00
N VAL A 113 -23.26 9.84 -7.03
CA VAL A 113 -23.03 10.22 -8.43
C VAL A 113 -24.18 11.10 -8.90
N LEU A 114 -23.88 12.19 -9.60
CA LEU A 114 -24.88 13.07 -10.18
C LEU A 114 -24.94 12.88 -11.69
N ARG A 115 -26.15 12.99 -12.26
CA ARG A 115 -26.39 13.01 -13.70
C ARG A 115 -26.98 14.32 -14.17
N ASP A 116 -26.48 14.81 -15.29
CA ASP A 116 -26.99 16.01 -15.94
C ASP A 116 -28.27 15.74 -16.77
N ALA A 117 -28.76 16.75 -17.51
CA ALA A 117 -29.97 16.63 -18.32
C ALA A 117 -29.84 15.69 -19.53
N ASN A 118 -28.63 15.29 -19.91
CA ASN A 118 -28.34 14.35 -20.99
C ASN A 118 -28.09 12.92 -20.48
N ASP A 119 -28.29 12.68 -19.17
CA ASP A 119 -27.99 11.41 -18.50
C ASP A 119 -26.49 11.11 -18.36
N ASP A 120 -25.62 12.11 -18.54
CA ASP A 120 -24.17 11.97 -18.37
C ASP A 120 -23.77 12.19 -16.89
N ILE A 121 -22.78 11.42 -16.41
CA ILE A 121 -22.16 11.65 -15.09
C ILE A 121 -21.49 13.03 -15.09
N SER A 122 -21.82 13.85 -14.09
CA SER A 122 -21.42 15.26 -14.02
C SER A 122 -21.23 15.73 -12.58
N ASP A 123 -20.53 16.85 -12.37
CA ASP A 123 -20.36 17.48 -11.06
C ASP A 123 -21.64 18.19 -10.56
N SER A 124 -22.67 18.27 -11.40
CA SER A 124 -23.94 18.90 -11.09
C SER A 124 -25.09 18.16 -11.75
N GLY A 125 -26.25 18.16 -11.10
CA GLY A 125 -27.43 17.49 -11.64
C GLY A 125 -28.26 16.84 -10.54
N VAL A 126 -28.92 15.75 -10.89
CA VAL A 126 -29.74 14.94 -9.98
C VAL A 126 -28.95 13.73 -9.52
N VAL A 127 -29.09 13.35 -8.25
CA VAL A 127 -28.45 12.14 -7.70
C VAL A 127 -28.98 10.90 -8.42
N ASP A 128 -28.06 10.10 -8.95
CA ASP A 128 -28.32 8.75 -9.42
C ASP A 128 -28.37 7.80 -8.20
N SER A 129 -29.57 7.39 -7.81
CA SER A 129 -29.77 6.47 -6.68
C SER A 129 -29.21 5.07 -6.92
N ASP A 130 -28.98 4.72 -8.17
CA ASP A 130 -28.53 3.40 -8.61
C ASP A 130 -27.06 3.37 -8.98
N THR A 131 -26.32 4.49 -8.87
CA THR A 131 -24.86 4.51 -9.07
C THR A 131 -24.17 5.23 -7.92
N LYS A 132 -23.09 4.63 -7.40
CA LYS A 132 -22.18 5.25 -6.43
C LYS A 132 -20.77 5.26 -6.97
N GLU A 133 -20.02 6.30 -6.66
CA GLU A 133 -18.57 6.28 -6.79
C GLU A 133 -17.99 5.72 -5.51
N VAL A 134 -17.09 4.75 -5.65
CA VAL A 134 -16.48 4.08 -4.52
C VAL A 134 -14.99 4.29 -4.59
N THR A 135 -14.42 4.90 -3.56
CA THR A 135 -12.97 5.12 -3.44
C THR A 135 -12.43 4.38 -2.23
N LEU A 136 -11.51 3.47 -2.48
CA LEU A 136 -10.79 2.72 -1.44
C LEU A 136 -9.41 3.32 -1.23
N TYR A 137 -8.98 3.34 0.02
CA TYR A 137 -7.67 3.76 0.45
C TYR A 137 -7.03 2.67 1.28
N VAL A 138 -5.74 2.41 1.04
CA VAL A 138 -4.91 1.56 1.89
C VAL A 138 -3.72 2.37 2.35
N SER A 139 -3.55 2.51 3.67
CA SER A 139 -2.46 3.28 4.28
C SER A 139 -1.64 2.46 5.27
N TRP A 140 -0.34 2.74 5.32
CA TRP A 140 0.60 2.13 6.25
C TRP A 140 1.77 3.07 6.57
N GLN A 141 2.49 2.80 7.66
CA GLN A 141 3.72 3.52 8.00
C GLN A 141 4.92 2.95 7.23
N GLU A 142 5.64 3.82 6.52
CA GLU A 142 6.87 3.48 5.82
C GLU A 142 7.92 4.58 6.07
N ALA A 143 9.10 4.20 6.57
CA ALA A 143 10.19 5.13 6.88
C ALA A 143 9.78 6.33 7.78
N GLY A 144 8.82 6.14 8.68
CA GLY A 144 8.34 7.17 9.61
C GLY A 144 7.29 8.12 9.02
N VAL A 145 6.76 7.84 7.83
CA VAL A 145 5.71 8.62 7.18
C VAL A 145 4.57 7.70 6.76
N THR A 146 3.33 8.20 6.82
CA THR A 146 2.17 7.49 6.26
C THR A 146 2.26 7.48 4.73
N THR A 147 2.27 6.28 4.15
CA THR A 147 2.09 6.07 2.71
C THR A 147 0.66 5.60 2.46
N THR A 148 0.01 6.16 1.45
CA THR A 148 -1.37 5.82 1.06
C THR A 148 -1.42 5.48 -0.43
N ARG A 149 -2.23 4.47 -0.77
CA ARG A 149 -2.63 4.11 -2.14
C ARG A 149 -4.14 4.13 -2.21
N SER A 150 -4.68 4.41 -3.39
CA SER A 150 -6.13 4.40 -3.60
C SER A 150 -6.50 3.83 -4.96
N ILE A 151 -7.73 3.37 -5.06
CA ILE A 151 -8.42 3.00 -6.30
C ILE A 151 -9.85 3.53 -6.20
N SER A 152 -10.38 4.04 -7.31
CA SER A 152 -11.80 4.40 -7.43
C SER A 152 -12.48 3.63 -8.55
N SER A 153 -13.77 3.37 -8.38
CA SER A 153 -14.62 2.75 -9.40
C SER A 153 -16.06 3.16 -9.18
N TYR A 154 -16.81 3.25 -10.26
CA TYR A 154 -18.28 3.32 -10.18
C TYR A 154 -18.86 1.93 -9.95
N VAL A 155 -19.88 1.86 -9.11
CA VAL A 155 -20.66 0.65 -8.85
C VAL A 155 -22.13 1.00 -9.05
N THR A 156 -22.80 0.21 -9.90
CA THR A 156 -24.20 0.43 -10.27
C THR A 156 -25.06 -0.73 -9.78
N ASN A 157 -26.29 -0.43 -9.36
CA ASN A 157 -27.34 -1.38 -9.02
C ASN A 157 -27.84 -2.11 -10.28
N ILE A 158 -27.24 -3.26 -10.57
CA ILE A 158 -27.61 -4.08 -11.74
C ILE A 158 -28.69 -5.13 -11.43
N PHE A 159 -29.07 -5.28 -10.16
CA PHE A 159 -29.99 -6.33 -9.69
C PHE A 159 -31.32 -5.80 -9.15
N ASN A 160 -31.44 -4.48 -8.92
CA ASN A 160 -32.63 -3.84 -8.35
C ASN A 160 -33.10 -4.50 -7.03
N ASN A 161 -32.16 -4.71 -6.10
CA ASN A 161 -32.36 -5.48 -4.87
C ASN A 161 -32.09 -4.73 -3.55
#